data_AF-A0A970VBV9-F1
#
_entry.id   AF-A0A970VBV9-F1
#
_cell.length_a   1.000
_cell.length_b   1.000
_cell.length_c   1.000
_cell.angle_alpha   90.00
_cell.angle_beta   90.00
_cell.angle_gamma   90.00
#
_symmetry.space_group_name_H-M   'P 1'
#
loop_
_entity.id
_entity.type
_entity.pdbx_description
1 polymer ?
#
loop_
_entity_poly.entity_id
_entity_poly.type
_entity_poly.pdbx_seq_one_letter_code
_entity_poly.pdbx_strand_id
1 'polypeptide(L)'
;MLRLCCGLLACCWLGLAVAEEPSFELGVLPNMETVELIRQYQPLASYLREQLGMPVLVRTRATYDRFARAAQAGEFDLIVTAPHLARLAEQEGGLRPLVSFAGELRLVAVLPAGSSLEELRARPVLTMAVPDRIAWVALMGEAWLAQQMPQAEIRLRAYRSHRNAVRAVQQGEGDITFIGP
;
A
#
# COMPACT_ATOMS: atom_id res chain seq x y z
N MET A 1 22.85 49.74 47.51
CA MET A 1 23.36 50.36 46.26
C MET A 1 23.71 49.26 45.27
N LEU A 2 23.50 49.49 43.96
CA LEU A 2 23.42 48.54 42.81
C LEU A 2 22.16 47.64 42.85
N ARG A 3 21.07 47.80 42.09
CA ARG A 3 20.74 48.35 40.76
C ARG A 3 21.35 47.61 39.54
N LEU A 4 20.42 46.99 38.79
CA LEU A 4 20.25 46.97 37.32
C LEU A 4 20.72 45.76 36.49
N CYS A 5 19.85 45.45 35.51
CA CYS A 5 20.08 44.78 34.22
C CYS A 5 19.99 43.25 34.15
N CYS A 6 18.76 42.69 34.14
CA CYS A 6 18.49 41.40 33.50
C CYS A 6 17.03 41.31 32.98
N GLY A 7 16.51 42.38 32.38
CA GLY A 7 15.14 42.38 31.85
C GLY A 7 15.05 43.16 30.56
N LEU A 8 15.42 42.55 29.42
CA LEU A 8 15.04 42.97 28.05
C LEU A 8 15.65 42.05 26.97
N LEU A 9 15.50 40.73 27.09
CA LEU A 9 15.95 39.78 26.06
C LEU A 9 14.99 38.59 25.88
N ALA A 10 13.68 38.81 26.06
CA ALA A 10 12.69 37.72 26.10
C ALA A 10 11.52 37.85 25.10
N CYS A 11 11.58 38.72 24.07
CA CYS A 11 10.40 38.98 23.22
C CYS A 11 10.61 38.95 21.69
N CYS A 12 11.59 38.22 21.15
CA CYS A 12 11.73 38.09 19.69
C CYS A 12 11.89 36.65 19.18
N TRP A 13 11.29 35.68 19.88
CA TRP A 13 11.17 34.30 19.40
C TRP A 13 9.69 33.88 19.33
N LEU A 14 8.81 34.79 18.91
CA LEU A 14 7.53 34.40 18.33
C LEU A 14 7.85 33.88 16.92
N GLY A 15 8.22 32.60 16.86
CA GLY A 15 8.33 31.89 15.59
C GLY A 15 6.99 32.03 14.86
N LEU A 16 7.03 32.56 13.64
CA LEU A 16 5.91 32.41 12.72
C LEU A 16 5.70 30.91 12.54
N ALA A 17 4.65 30.36 13.16
CA ALA A 17 4.10 29.10 12.75
C ALA A 17 3.54 29.33 11.34
N VAL A 18 4.28 28.88 10.32
CA VAL A 18 3.71 28.75 8.98
C VAL A 18 2.64 27.67 9.10
N ALA A 19 1.38 28.10 9.13
CA ALA A 19 0.27 27.17 9.03
C ALA A 19 0.37 26.50 7.66
N GLU A 20 0.50 25.17 7.65
CA GLU A 20 0.46 24.40 6.42
C GLU A 20 -0.90 24.65 5.77
N GLU A 21 -0.90 25.06 4.50
CA GLU A 21 -2.16 25.31 3.79
C GLU A 21 -2.99 24.01 3.78
N PRO A 22 -4.30 24.09 4.10
CA PRO A 22 -5.14 22.91 4.08
C PRO A 22 -5.11 22.28 2.68
N SER A 23 -4.90 20.98 2.63
CA SER A 23 -4.82 20.23 1.40
C SER A 23 -5.79 19.05 1.43
N PHE A 24 -6.24 18.64 0.25
CA PHE A 24 -7.05 17.45 0.08
C PHE A 24 -6.13 16.23 -0.09
N GLU A 25 -6.22 15.29 0.84
CA GLU A 25 -5.30 14.15 0.95
C GLU A 25 -5.84 12.96 0.14
N LEU A 26 -5.24 12.72 -1.03
CA LEU A 26 -5.51 11.56 -1.89
C LEU A 26 -4.59 10.40 -1.50
N GLY A 27 -5.12 9.48 -0.69
CA GLY A 27 -4.44 8.24 -0.31
C GLY A 27 -4.45 7.20 -1.42
N VAL A 28 -3.29 6.64 -1.75
CA VAL A 28 -3.18 5.55 -2.74
C VAL A 28 -2.44 4.36 -2.13
N LEU A 29 -3.01 3.16 -2.26
CA LEU A 29 -2.43 1.91 -1.79
C LEU A 29 -1.03 1.68 -2.41
N PRO A 30 0.00 1.27 -1.64
CA PRO A 30 1.38 1.16 -2.12
C PRO A 30 1.62 -0.14 -2.91
N ASN A 31 0.96 -0.31 -4.06
CA ASN A 31 1.09 -1.52 -4.89
C ASN A 31 2.29 -1.52 -5.86
N MET A 32 2.98 -0.40 -5.97
CA MET A 32 4.18 -0.19 -6.79
C MET A 32 5.13 0.80 -6.13
N GLU A 33 6.25 1.09 -6.78
CA GLU A 33 7.24 2.03 -6.26
C GLU A 33 6.66 3.45 -6.11
N THR A 34 6.95 4.12 -4.99
CA THR A 34 6.30 5.39 -4.60
C THR A 34 6.35 6.47 -5.69
N VAL A 35 7.47 6.62 -6.39
CA VAL A 35 7.62 7.63 -7.45
C VAL A 35 6.74 7.31 -8.66
N GLU A 36 6.63 6.02 -9.02
CA GLU A 36 5.77 5.55 -10.11
C GLU A 36 4.30 5.72 -9.73
N LEU A 37 3.94 5.36 -8.50
CA LEU A 37 2.62 5.56 -7.92
C LEU A 37 2.18 7.03 -7.96
N ILE A 38 2.99 7.94 -7.41
CA ILE A 38 2.67 9.37 -7.39
C ILE A 38 2.49 9.89 -8.82
N ARG A 39 3.39 9.51 -9.74
CA ARG A 39 3.30 9.90 -11.15
C ARG A 39 2.01 9.39 -11.80
N GLN A 40 1.60 8.16 -11.51
CA GLN A 40 0.37 7.57 -12.08
C GLN A 40 -0.89 8.32 -11.64
N TYR A 41 -0.93 8.79 -10.39
CA TYR A 41 -2.09 9.49 -9.83
C TYR A 41 -2.02 11.02 -9.94
N GLN A 42 -0.89 11.57 -10.40
CA GLN A 42 -0.73 13.00 -10.60
C GLN A 42 -1.81 13.63 -11.50
N PRO A 43 -2.24 13.01 -12.63
CA PRO A 43 -3.31 13.57 -13.45
C PRO A 43 -4.64 13.69 -12.70
N LEU A 44 -5.00 12.70 -11.87
CA LEU A 44 -6.19 12.76 -11.04
C LEU A 44 -6.08 13.86 -9.98
N ALA A 45 -4.93 13.97 -9.31
CA ALA A 45 -4.69 15.02 -8.33
C ALA A 45 -4.78 16.42 -8.95
N SER A 46 -4.22 16.61 -10.15
CA SER A 46 -4.31 17.87 -10.89
C SER A 46 -5.76 18.22 -11.27
N TYR A 47 -6.53 17.24 -11.75
CA TYR A 47 -7.95 17.42 -12.04
C TYR A 47 -8.74 17.80 -10.78
N LEU A 48 -8.56 17.06 -9.68
CA LEU A 48 -9.25 17.36 -8.41
C LEU A 48 -8.88 18.73 -7.87
N ARG A 49 -7.62 19.16 -7.98
CA ARG A 49 -7.18 20.49 -7.57
C ARG A 49 -7.94 21.59 -8.31
N GLU A 50 -8.13 21.43 -9.62
CA GLU A 50 -8.90 22.38 -10.43
C GLU A 50 -10.37 22.41 -10.04
N GLN A 51 -10.97 21.25 -9.74
CA GLN A 51 -12.38 21.15 -9.35
C GLN A 51 -12.66 21.64 -7.93
N LEU A 52 -11.73 21.42 -7.00
CA LEU A 52 -11.87 21.74 -5.58
C LEU A 52 -11.36 23.14 -5.23
N GLY A 53 -10.52 23.75 -6.07
CA GLY A 53 -9.91 25.06 -5.81
C GLY A 53 -8.90 25.05 -4.65
N MET A 54 -8.35 23.89 -4.29
CA MET A 54 -7.36 23.73 -3.22
C MET A 54 -6.28 22.70 -3.57
N PRO A 55 -5.10 22.71 -2.94
CA PRO A 55 -4.06 21.73 -3.18
C PRO A 55 -4.55 20.29 -2.97
N VAL A 56 -4.15 19.36 -3.84
CA VAL A 56 -4.42 17.92 -3.69
C VAL A 56 -3.09 17.20 -3.61
N LEU A 57 -2.84 16.48 -2.50
CA LEU A 57 -1.59 15.79 -2.26
C LEU A 57 -1.79 14.28 -2.39
N VAL A 58 -1.00 13.66 -3.26
CA VAL A 58 -0.96 12.19 -3.38
C VAL A 58 -0.10 11.63 -2.27
N ARG A 59 -0.70 10.83 -1.39
CA ARG A 59 -0.02 10.20 -0.24
C ARG A 59 -0.13 8.69 -0.29
N THR A 60 0.84 8.04 0.35
CA THR A 60 0.82 6.58 0.55
C THR A 60 1.49 6.23 1.88
N ARG A 61 1.58 4.93 2.19
CA ARG A 61 2.33 4.39 3.32
C ARG A 61 3.28 3.30 2.84
N ALA A 62 4.20 2.87 3.69
CA ALA A 62 5.23 1.90 3.30
C ALA A 62 4.68 0.48 3.05
N THR A 63 3.54 0.14 3.64
CA THR A 63 2.93 -1.20 3.63
C THR A 63 1.40 -1.08 3.60
N TYR A 64 0.73 -2.16 3.20
CA TYR A 64 -0.73 -2.18 3.08
C TYR A 64 -1.37 -2.01 4.46
N ASP A 65 -0.79 -2.61 5.51
CA ASP A 65 -1.33 -2.51 6.87
C ASP A 65 -1.27 -1.06 7.38
N ARG A 66 -0.16 -0.35 7.13
CA ARG A 66 -0.01 1.05 7.53
C ARG A 66 -0.95 1.93 6.74
N PHE A 67 -1.17 1.64 5.46
CA PHE A 67 -2.14 2.35 4.63
C PHE A 67 -3.56 2.17 5.16
N ALA A 68 -3.96 0.92 5.46
CA ALA A 68 -5.29 0.61 5.98
C ALA A 68 -5.55 1.29 7.34
N ARG A 69 -4.57 1.28 8.24
CA ARG A 69 -4.66 1.98 9.53
C ARG A 69 -4.77 3.49 9.36
N ALA A 70 -4.01 4.08 8.43
CA ALA A 70 -4.09 5.51 8.15
C ALA A 70 -5.46 5.91 7.57
N ALA A 71 -6.02 5.07 6.69
CA ALA A 71 -7.38 5.28 6.18
C ALA A 71 -8.42 5.19 7.30
N GLN A 72 -8.31 4.22 8.20
CA GLN A 72 -9.18 4.08 9.37
C GLN A 72 -9.06 5.27 10.33
N ALA A 73 -7.87 5.84 10.47
CA ALA A 73 -7.61 7.02 11.30
C ALA A 73 -8.09 8.34 10.67
N GLY A 74 -8.67 8.31 9.46
CA GLY A 74 -9.16 9.50 8.76
C GLY A 74 -8.05 10.38 8.20
N GLU A 75 -6.86 9.84 7.91
CA GLU A 75 -5.73 10.60 7.38
C GLU A 75 -5.87 10.94 5.88
N PHE A 76 -6.94 10.52 5.21
CA PHE A 76 -7.20 10.75 3.79
C PHE A 76 -8.64 11.19 3.55
N ASP A 77 -8.83 12.17 2.66
CA ASP A 77 -10.16 12.59 2.21
C ASP A 77 -10.73 11.64 1.13
N LEU A 78 -9.84 11.07 0.31
CA LEU A 78 -10.17 10.11 -0.73
C LEU A 78 -9.09 9.02 -0.78
N ILE A 79 -9.50 7.76 -0.94
CA ILE A 79 -8.57 6.66 -1.13
C ILE A 79 -8.80 5.91 -2.45
N VAL A 80 -7.70 5.46 -3.05
CA VAL A 80 -7.71 4.43 -4.10
C VAL A 80 -7.03 3.19 -3.55
N THR A 81 -7.80 2.12 -3.36
CA THR A 81 -7.37 0.92 -2.63
C THR A 81 -7.94 -0.37 -3.20
N ALA A 82 -7.43 -1.51 -2.73
CA ALA A 82 -7.90 -2.84 -3.11
C ALA A 82 -9.30 -3.12 -2.56
N PRO A 83 -10.15 -3.93 -3.24
CA PRO A 83 -11.56 -4.07 -2.87
C PRO A 83 -11.81 -4.51 -1.42
N HIS A 84 -11.01 -5.46 -0.91
CA HIS A 84 -11.16 -5.93 0.46
C HIS A 84 -10.76 -4.87 1.50
N LEU A 85 -9.79 -4.00 1.18
CA LEU A 85 -9.42 -2.86 2.02
C LEU A 85 -10.41 -1.70 1.89
N ALA A 86 -11.03 -1.52 0.72
CA ALA A 86 -12.14 -0.57 0.55
C ALA A 86 -13.33 -0.97 1.41
N ARG A 87 -13.65 -2.28 1.44
CA ARG A 87 -14.69 -2.82 2.31
C ARG A 87 -14.36 -2.60 3.80
N LEU A 88 -13.11 -2.84 4.20
CA LEU A 88 -12.66 -2.56 5.57
C LEU A 88 -12.80 -1.08 5.92
N ALA A 89 -12.35 -0.18 5.04
CA ALA A 89 -12.45 1.26 5.22
C ALA A 89 -13.89 1.77 5.28
N GLU A 90 -14.82 1.12 4.57
CA GLU A 90 -16.24 1.40 4.65
C GLU A 90 -16.84 0.99 5.99
N GLN A 91 -16.52 -0.22 6.46
CA GLN A 91 -17.08 -0.76 7.70
C GLN A 91 -16.51 -0.09 8.95
N GLU A 92 -15.22 0.27 8.93
CA GLU A 92 -14.50 0.68 10.13
C GLU A 92 -13.90 2.09 10.05
N GLY A 93 -13.80 2.69 8.87
CA GLY A 93 -13.19 4.01 8.65
C GLY A 93 -14.18 5.11 8.25
N GLY A 94 -15.48 4.80 8.12
CA GLY A 94 -16.50 5.78 7.74
C GLY A 94 -16.40 6.27 6.29
N LEU A 95 -15.52 5.69 5.48
CA LEU A 95 -15.44 5.97 4.05
C LEU A 95 -16.62 5.32 3.31
N ARG A 96 -16.94 5.83 2.12
CA ARG A 96 -17.98 5.24 1.27
C ARG A 96 -17.43 4.92 -0.11
N PRO A 97 -17.74 3.75 -0.69
CA PRO A 97 -17.37 3.46 -2.06
C PRO A 97 -18.00 4.48 -3.02
N LEU A 98 -17.20 5.06 -3.90
CA LEU A 98 -17.68 5.98 -4.94
C LEU A 98 -17.72 5.31 -6.31
N VAL A 99 -16.62 4.64 -6.66
CA VAL A 99 -16.41 3.98 -7.95
C VAL A 99 -15.50 2.76 -7.76
N SER A 100 -15.57 1.83 -8.70
CA SER A 100 -14.63 0.73 -8.84
C SER A 100 -14.06 0.69 -10.25
N PHE A 101 -12.86 0.14 -10.41
CA PHE A 101 -12.33 -0.15 -11.74
C PHE A 101 -13.20 -1.23 -12.41
N ALA A 102 -13.48 -1.03 -13.69
CA ALA A 102 -14.16 -2.04 -14.50
C ALA A 102 -13.20 -3.19 -14.80
N GLY A 103 -13.57 -4.42 -14.46
CA GLY A 103 -12.80 -5.62 -14.77
C GLY A 103 -12.95 -6.73 -13.74
N GLU A 104 -12.61 -7.95 -14.15
CA GLU A 104 -12.53 -9.10 -13.25
C GLU A 104 -11.14 -9.21 -12.65
N LEU A 105 -11.09 -9.36 -11.33
CA LEU A 105 -9.85 -9.71 -10.63
C LEU A 105 -9.56 -11.19 -10.86
N ARG A 106 -8.46 -11.46 -11.56
CA ARG A 106 -7.95 -12.81 -11.79
C ARG A 106 -6.67 -13.03 -11.00
N LEU A 107 -6.54 -14.21 -10.42
CA LEU A 107 -5.32 -14.63 -9.74
C LEU A 107 -4.47 -15.45 -10.74
N VAL A 108 -3.26 -14.97 -11.02
CA VAL A 108 -2.33 -15.64 -11.93
C VAL A 108 -1.12 -16.12 -11.15
N ALA A 109 -0.90 -17.44 -11.15
CA ALA A 109 0.30 -18.05 -10.59
C ALA A 109 1.51 -17.82 -11.51
N VAL A 110 2.63 -17.44 -10.94
CA VAL A 110 3.91 -17.25 -11.62
C VAL A 110 4.95 -18.11 -10.92
N LEU A 111 5.62 -18.96 -11.70
CA LEU A 111 6.66 -19.89 -11.27
C LEU A 111 7.99 -19.59 -11.99
N PRO A 112 9.13 -20.08 -11.48
CA PRO A 112 10.39 -20.05 -12.21
C PRO A 112 10.27 -20.77 -13.55
N ALA A 113 11.00 -20.29 -14.56
CA ALA A 113 11.03 -20.94 -15.86
C ALA A 113 11.52 -22.39 -15.74
N GLY A 114 10.83 -23.32 -16.39
CA GLY A 114 11.14 -24.74 -16.33
C GLY A 114 10.64 -25.47 -15.08
N SER A 115 9.97 -24.77 -14.15
CA SER A 115 9.30 -25.42 -13.02
C SER A 115 7.83 -25.70 -13.30
N SER A 116 7.25 -26.65 -12.56
CA SER A 116 5.83 -27.01 -12.66
C SER A 116 5.14 -26.99 -11.30
N LEU A 117 3.80 -26.87 -11.32
CA LEU A 117 3.00 -27.02 -10.10
C LEU A 117 3.10 -28.42 -9.49
N GLU A 118 3.37 -29.44 -10.30
CA GLU A 118 3.54 -30.82 -9.83
C GLU A 118 4.81 -30.97 -8.99
N GLU A 119 5.92 -30.38 -9.43
CA GLU A 119 7.16 -30.32 -8.65
C GLU A 119 6.97 -29.63 -7.30
N LEU A 120 6.20 -28.52 -7.28
CA LEU A 120 5.92 -27.80 -6.04
C LEU A 120 5.08 -28.63 -5.06
N ARG A 121 4.12 -29.43 -5.54
CA ARG A 121 3.29 -30.31 -4.68
C ARG A 121 4.10 -31.31 -3.87
N ALA A 122 5.27 -31.73 -4.37
CA ALA A 122 6.14 -32.67 -3.69
C ALA A 122 7.01 -32.02 -2.60
N ARG A 123 7.04 -30.68 -2.51
CA ARG A 123 7.90 -29.98 -1.57
C ARG A 123 7.25 -29.89 -0.18
N PRO A 124 7.99 -30.17 0.90
CA PRO A 124 7.48 -30.05 2.26
C PRO A 124 7.34 -28.59 2.71
N VAL A 125 8.06 -27.66 2.08
CA VAL A 125 8.02 -26.23 2.38
C VAL A 125 7.97 -25.46 1.06
N LEU A 126 7.11 -24.45 0.99
CA LEU A 126 6.95 -23.56 -0.16
C LEU A 126 7.11 -22.11 0.28
N THR A 127 8.02 -21.39 -0.36
CA THR A 127 8.17 -19.95 -0.18
C THR A 127 7.34 -19.21 -1.21
N MET A 128 6.21 -18.64 -0.76
CA MET A 128 5.40 -17.75 -1.61
C MET A 128 5.93 -16.33 -1.51
N ALA A 129 6.43 -15.80 -2.62
CA ALA A 129 6.78 -14.39 -2.73
C ALA A 129 5.50 -13.56 -2.89
N VAL A 130 5.34 -12.52 -2.07
CA VAL A 130 4.13 -11.68 -2.06
C VAL A 130 4.49 -10.19 -2.11
N PRO A 131 3.65 -9.33 -2.72
CA PRO A 131 3.87 -7.89 -2.65
C PRO A 131 3.74 -7.37 -1.21
N ASP A 132 2.70 -7.81 -0.51
CA ASP A 132 2.42 -7.55 0.90
C ASP A 132 1.65 -8.75 1.46
N ARG A 133 1.73 -9.01 2.77
CA ARG A 133 1.07 -10.16 3.42
C ARG A 133 -0.45 -10.06 3.40
N ILE A 134 -0.99 -8.84 3.40
CA ILE A 134 -2.46 -8.63 3.38
C ILE A 134 -2.97 -8.24 1.99
N ALA A 135 -2.13 -8.33 0.95
CA ALA A 135 -2.58 -8.12 -0.41
C ALA A 135 -3.58 -9.22 -0.80
N TRP A 136 -4.60 -8.89 -1.60
CA TRP A 136 -5.60 -9.86 -2.03
C TRP A 136 -4.97 -11.09 -2.70
N VAL A 137 -3.95 -10.88 -3.54
CA VAL A 137 -3.21 -11.97 -4.21
C VAL A 137 -2.46 -12.87 -3.24
N ALA A 138 -2.00 -12.33 -2.09
CA ALA A 138 -1.33 -13.10 -1.05
C ALA A 138 -2.35 -13.97 -0.31
N LEU A 139 -3.45 -13.37 0.13
CA LEU A 139 -4.51 -14.08 0.84
C LEU A 139 -5.14 -15.19 -0.01
N MET A 140 -5.43 -14.89 -1.28
CA MET A 140 -6.02 -15.88 -2.20
C MET A 140 -5.01 -16.93 -2.66
N GLY A 141 -3.75 -16.52 -2.88
CA GLY A 141 -2.66 -17.44 -3.23
C GLY A 141 -2.37 -18.43 -2.11
N GLU A 142 -2.31 -17.96 -0.86
CA GLU A 142 -2.10 -18.79 0.31
C GLU A 142 -3.26 -19.77 0.52
N ALA A 143 -4.50 -19.30 0.43
CA ALA A 143 -5.69 -20.16 0.53
C ALA A 143 -5.71 -21.22 -0.58
N TRP A 144 -5.36 -20.85 -1.81
CA TRP A 144 -5.28 -21.78 -2.93
C TRP A 144 -4.16 -22.81 -2.73
N LEU A 145 -2.97 -22.38 -2.31
CA LEU A 145 -1.86 -23.30 -2.02
C LEU A 145 -2.20 -24.26 -0.89
N ALA A 146 -2.83 -23.78 0.18
CA ALA A 146 -3.24 -24.62 1.31
C ALA A 146 -4.24 -25.71 0.88
N GLN A 147 -5.11 -25.40 -0.09
CA GLN A 147 -6.03 -26.39 -0.66
C GLN A 147 -5.33 -27.38 -1.60
N GLN A 148 -4.42 -26.90 -2.45
CA GLN A 148 -3.78 -27.71 -3.49
C GLN A 148 -2.56 -28.50 -3.00
N MET A 149 -1.97 -28.06 -1.90
CA MET A 149 -0.72 -28.58 -1.33
C MET A 149 -0.85 -28.69 0.20
N PRO A 150 -1.84 -29.43 0.73
CA PRO A 150 -2.21 -29.40 2.15
C PRO A 150 -1.13 -29.93 3.11
N GLN A 151 -0.12 -30.62 2.59
CA GLN A 151 1.00 -31.16 3.37
C GLN A 151 2.22 -30.23 3.39
N ALA A 152 2.22 -29.16 2.58
CA ALA A 152 3.32 -28.23 2.49
C ALA A 152 3.18 -27.10 3.54
N GLU A 153 4.26 -26.77 4.22
CA GLU A 153 4.36 -25.55 5.01
C GLU A 153 4.49 -24.34 4.07
N ILE A 154 3.51 -23.43 4.08
CA ILE A 154 3.54 -22.22 3.24
C ILE A 154 4.21 -21.08 4.01
N ARG A 155 5.32 -20.58 3.49
CA ARG A 155 6.06 -19.45 4.05
C ARG A 155 5.90 -18.22 3.16
N LEU A 156 5.29 -17.17 3.69
CA LEU A 156 5.18 -15.91 2.97
C LEU A 156 6.44 -15.06 3.13
N ARG A 157 6.98 -14.57 2.03
CA ARG A 157 8.07 -13.58 2.00
C ARG A 157 7.62 -12.34 1.23
N ALA A 158 7.60 -11.19 1.90
CA ALA A 158 7.12 -9.93 1.33
C ALA A 158 8.22 -9.15 0.60
N TYR A 159 7.87 -8.61 -0.57
CA TYR A 159 8.78 -7.92 -1.50
C TYR A 159 8.32 -6.50 -1.88
N ARG A 160 7.37 -5.92 -1.14
CA ARG A 160 6.80 -4.57 -1.26
C ARG A 160 5.95 -4.28 -2.49
N SER A 161 6.23 -4.87 -3.64
CA SER A 161 5.46 -4.64 -4.87
C SER A 161 5.27 -5.93 -5.68
N HIS A 162 4.26 -5.93 -6.56
CA HIS A 162 4.00 -7.08 -7.44
C HIS A 162 5.21 -7.37 -8.34
N ARG A 163 5.84 -6.31 -8.88
CA ARG A 163 7.04 -6.40 -9.71
C ARG A 163 8.20 -7.08 -8.98
N ASN A 164 8.42 -6.72 -7.72
CA ASN A 164 9.49 -7.30 -6.92
C ASN A 164 9.19 -8.74 -6.52
N ALA A 165 7.92 -9.10 -6.25
CA ALA A 165 7.54 -10.48 -6.00
C ALA A 165 7.76 -11.39 -7.21
N VAL A 166 7.43 -10.92 -8.43
CA VAL A 166 7.75 -11.63 -9.68
C VAL A 166 9.26 -11.76 -9.87
N ARG A 167 10.02 -10.68 -9.64
CA ARG A 167 11.48 -10.72 -9.73
C ARG A 167 12.10 -11.71 -8.75
N ALA A 168 11.59 -11.78 -7.52
CA ALA A 168 12.05 -12.73 -6.52
C ALA A 168 11.90 -14.19 -6.98
N VAL A 169 10.76 -14.52 -7.62
CA VAL A 169 10.54 -15.84 -8.23
C VAL A 169 11.50 -16.09 -9.39
N GLN A 170 11.70 -15.10 -10.27
CA GLN A 170 12.67 -15.21 -11.37
C GLN A 170 14.11 -15.44 -10.89
N GLN A 171 14.46 -14.91 -9.71
CA GLN A 171 15.77 -15.04 -9.09
C GLN A 171 15.91 -16.30 -8.22
N GLY A 172 14.86 -17.10 -8.10
CA GLY A 172 14.85 -18.30 -7.25
C GLY A 172 14.79 -18.00 -5.74
N GLU A 173 14.45 -16.77 -5.34
CA GLU A 173 14.26 -16.41 -3.94
C GLU A 173 12.87 -16.79 -3.38
N GLY A 174 11.95 -17.13 -4.29
CA GLY A 174 10.62 -17.68 -3.98
C GLY A 174 10.22 -18.74 -5.00
N ASP A 175 9.40 -19.69 -4.57
CA ASP A 175 8.97 -20.83 -5.38
C ASP A 175 7.80 -20.48 -6.30
N ILE A 176 6.95 -19.56 -5.85
CA ILE A 176 5.75 -19.13 -6.54
C ILE A 176 5.36 -17.72 -6.09
N THR A 177 4.73 -16.95 -6.97
CA THR A 177 4.01 -15.73 -6.60
C THR A 177 2.67 -15.70 -7.32
N PHE A 178 1.73 -14.93 -6.79
CA PHE A 178 0.47 -14.65 -7.46
C PHE A 178 0.34 -13.17 -7.75
N ILE A 179 -0.13 -12.86 -8.95
CA ILE A 179 -0.38 -11.49 -9.40
C ILE A 179 -1.85 -11.34 -9.82
N GLY A 180 -2.32 -10.09 -9.78
CA GLY A 180 -3.60 -9.67 -10.35
C GLY A 180 -3.36 -8.62 -11.44
N PRO A 181 -4.28 -8.49 -12.41
CA PRO A 181 -4.22 -7.43 -13.42
C PRO A 181 -4.33 -6.03 -12.81
#